data_AF-A0A2C6BJN5-F1
#
_entry.id   AF-A0A2C6BJN5-F1
#
_cell.length_a   1.000
_cell.length_b   1.000
_cell.length_c   1.000
_cell.angle_alpha   90.00
_cell.angle_beta   90.00
_cell.angle_gamma   90.00
#
_symmetry.space_group_name_H-M   'P 1'
#
loop_
_entity.id
_entity.type
_entity.pdbx_description
1 polymer ?
#
loop_
_entity_poly.entity_id
_entity_poly.type
_entity_poly.pdbx_seq_one_letter_code
_entity_poly.pdbx_strand_id
1 'polypeptide(L)'
;MEKNSYSVLEAAKLKGRTPQFIREQIKAGKIPGCTATKIGPKNWTYDIPKLAFDNHLRGANALDIESIKEAVKIAFKEIIEELAEKEIERKLAQ
;
A
#
# COMPACT_ATOMS: atom_id res chain seq x y z
N MET A 1 -10.99 -5.43 18.94
CA MET A 1 -10.26 -5.83 17.71
C MET A 1 -10.47 -4.72 16.69
N GLU A 2 -9.40 -4.22 16.06
CA GLU A 2 -9.55 -3.29 14.94
C GLU A 2 -10.32 -3.96 13.79
N LYS A 3 -11.12 -3.17 13.10
CA LYS A 3 -11.95 -3.67 12.00
C LYS A 3 -11.07 -3.84 10.77
N ASN A 4 -10.89 -5.10 10.34
CA ASN A 4 -9.99 -5.45 9.23
C ASN A 4 -10.61 -5.31 7.83
N SER A 5 -11.89 -4.90 7.74
CA SER A 5 -12.61 -4.73 6.49
C SER A 5 -13.62 -3.58 6.56
N TYR A 6 -13.97 -3.04 5.39
CA TYR A 6 -15.04 -2.06 5.25
C TYR A 6 -16.32 -2.70 4.71
N SER A 7 -17.45 -2.18 5.14
CA SER A 7 -18.69 -2.34 4.38
C SER A 7 -18.67 -1.46 3.13
N VAL A 8 -19.54 -1.75 2.17
CA VAL A 8 -19.73 -0.92 0.96
C VAL A 8 -20.08 0.53 1.33
N LEU A 9 -20.85 0.74 2.40
CA LEU A 9 -21.23 2.08 2.88
C LEU A 9 -20.02 2.86 3.41
N GLU A 10 -19.17 2.21 4.20
CA GLU A 10 -17.94 2.83 4.73
C GLU A 10 -16.96 3.17 3.61
N ALA A 11 -16.74 2.23 2.69
CA ALA A 11 -15.90 2.43 1.51
C ALA A 11 -16.41 3.60 0.64
N ALA A 12 -17.72 3.73 0.48
CA ALA A 12 -18.34 4.83 -0.26
C ALA A 12 -18.11 6.19 0.42
N LYS A 13 -18.26 6.24 1.74
CA LYS A 13 -17.98 7.44 2.54
C LYS A 13 -16.51 7.86 2.43
N LEU A 14 -15.57 6.92 2.55
CA LEU A 14 -14.14 7.18 2.45
C LEU A 14 -13.72 7.70 1.07
N LYS A 15 -14.34 7.19 -0.01
CA LYS A 15 -14.05 7.63 -1.38
C LYS A 15 -14.83 8.88 -1.81
N GLY A 16 -15.78 9.36 -1.00
CA GLY A 16 -16.67 10.46 -1.37
C GLY A 16 -17.59 10.13 -2.56
N ARG A 17 -18.07 8.89 -2.66
CA ARG A 17 -18.90 8.40 -3.78
C ARG A 17 -20.12 7.63 -3.28
N THR A 18 -20.99 7.22 -4.20
CA THR A 18 -22.17 6.41 -3.86
C THR A 18 -21.80 4.94 -3.60
N PRO A 19 -22.59 4.21 -2.78
CA PRO A 19 -22.41 2.77 -2.60
C PRO A 19 -22.49 1.99 -3.91
N GLN A 20 -23.36 2.41 -4.83
CA GLN A 20 -23.49 1.78 -6.14
C GLN A 20 -22.21 1.90 -6.97
N PHE A 21 -21.57 3.08 -6.95
CA PHE A 21 -20.30 3.29 -7.61
C PHE A 21 -19.22 2.35 -7.08
N ILE A 22 -19.10 2.18 -5.75
CA ILE A 22 -18.15 1.24 -5.15
C ILE A 22 -18.39 -0.19 -5.63
N ARG A 23 -19.65 -0.65 -5.64
CA ARG A 23 -20.00 -2.00 -6.11
C ARG A 23 -19.58 -2.24 -7.56
N GLU A 24 -19.82 -1.26 -8.44
CA GLU A 24 -19.47 -1.36 -9.85
C GLU A 24 -17.96 -1.38 -10.06
N GLN A 25 -17.20 -0.56 -9.32
CA GLN A 25 -15.75 -0.57 -9.39
C GLN A 25 -15.14 -1.88 -8.89
N ILE A 26 -15.66 -2.45 -7.81
CA ILE A 26 -15.21 -3.76 -7.29
C ILE A 26 -15.55 -4.87 -8.29
N LYS A 27 -16.77 -4.90 -8.83
CA LYS A 27 -17.18 -5.88 -9.86
C LYS A 27 -16.34 -5.79 -11.12
N ALA A 28 -15.93 -4.59 -11.50
CA ALA A 28 -15.07 -4.34 -12.66
C ALA A 28 -13.57 -4.59 -12.37
N GLY A 29 -13.20 -5.02 -11.15
CA GLY A 29 -11.80 -5.26 -10.76
C GLY A 29 -10.95 -4.00 -10.66
N LYS A 30 -11.57 -2.81 -10.58
CA LYS A 30 -10.87 -1.51 -10.56
C LYS A 30 -10.38 -1.07 -9.19
N ILE A 31 -10.68 -1.86 -8.15
CA ILE A 31 -10.19 -1.66 -6.78
C ILE A 31 -9.39 -2.91 -6.41
N PRO A 32 -8.05 -2.90 -6.61
CA PRO A 32 -7.22 -4.07 -6.34
C PRO A 32 -7.40 -4.61 -4.92
N GLY A 33 -7.44 -5.94 -4.78
CA GLY A 33 -7.60 -6.63 -3.50
C GLY A 33 -9.01 -6.60 -2.90
N CYS A 34 -9.96 -5.86 -3.49
CA CYS A 34 -11.38 -5.96 -3.14
C CYS A 34 -12.09 -6.91 -4.12
N THR A 35 -13.01 -7.73 -3.64
CA THR A 35 -13.70 -8.73 -4.47
C THR A 35 -15.23 -8.63 -4.34
N ALA A 36 -15.92 -9.02 -5.40
CA ALA A 36 -17.37 -9.16 -5.41
C ALA A 36 -17.74 -10.58 -5.84
N THR A 37 -18.43 -11.32 -4.98
CA THR A 37 -18.84 -12.70 -5.24
C THR A 37 -20.34 -12.76 -5.44
N LYS A 38 -20.77 -13.35 -6.56
CA LYS A 38 -22.19 -13.55 -6.83
C LYS A 38 -22.68 -14.74 -6.00
N ILE A 39 -23.64 -14.49 -5.11
CA ILE A 39 -24.21 -15.52 -4.21
C ILE A 39 -25.65 -15.89 -4.55
N GLY A 40 -26.21 -15.30 -5.61
CA GLY A 40 -27.55 -15.62 -6.09
C GLY A 40 -27.90 -14.87 -7.37
N PRO A 41 -29.15 -14.99 -7.87
CA PRO A 41 -29.56 -14.39 -9.14
C PRO A 41 -29.35 -12.87 -9.18
N LYS A 42 -29.64 -12.19 -8.05
CA LYS A 42 -29.50 -10.74 -7.87
C LYS A 42 -28.59 -10.34 -6.69
N ASN A 43 -28.08 -11.31 -5.93
CA ASN A 43 -27.35 -11.06 -4.69
C ASN A 43 -25.83 -11.17 -4.88
N TRP A 44 -25.11 -10.22 -4.28
CA TRP A 44 -23.66 -10.13 -4.31
C TRP A 44 -23.14 -9.88 -2.90
N THR A 45 -22.06 -10.56 -2.54
CA THR A 45 -21.23 -10.22 -1.37
C THR A 45 -20.02 -9.43 -1.84
N TYR A 46 -19.51 -8.58 -0.96
CA TYR A 46 -18.35 -7.73 -1.24
C TYR A 46 -17.36 -7.92 -0.11
N ASP A 47 -16.14 -8.32 -0.45
CA ASP A 47 -15.02 -8.32 0.47
C ASP A 47 -14.15 -7.10 0.19
N ILE A 48 -13.98 -6.26 1.21
CA ILE A 48 -13.26 -4.98 1.12
C ILE A 48 -12.23 -4.95 2.26
N PRO A 49 -11.08 -5.62 2.11
CA PRO A 49 -10.02 -5.58 3.11
C PRO A 49 -9.55 -4.14 3.33
N LYS A 50 -9.44 -3.73 4.59
CA LYS A 50 -9.09 -2.36 4.98
C LYS A 50 -7.78 -1.91 4.32
N LEU A 51 -6.74 -2.75 4.41
CA LEU A 51 -5.42 -2.49 3.84
C LEU A 51 -5.47 -2.28 2.32
N ALA A 52 -6.16 -3.17 1.59
CA ALA A 52 -6.26 -3.08 0.14
C ALA A 52 -7.00 -1.81 -0.29
N PHE A 53 -8.10 -1.49 0.37
CA PHE A 53 -8.90 -0.31 0.06
C PHE A 53 -8.16 0.99 0.42
N ASP A 54 -7.51 1.05 1.58
CA ASP A 54 -6.72 2.21 1.99
C ASP A 54 -5.54 2.44 1.01
N ASN A 55 -4.87 1.38 0.55
CA ASN A 55 -3.84 1.48 -0.48
C ASN A 55 -4.40 2.01 -1.82
N HIS A 56 -5.58 1.54 -2.23
CA HIS A 56 -6.26 2.07 -3.41
C HIS A 56 -6.63 3.56 -3.27
N LEU A 57 -7.01 4.01 -2.07
CA LEU A 57 -7.31 5.43 -1.81
C LEU A 57 -6.05 6.30 -1.87
N ARG A 58 -4.93 5.80 -1.34
CA ARG A 58 -3.64 6.50 -1.40
C ARG A 58 -3.06 6.54 -2.83
N GLY A 59 -3.51 5.63 -3.70
CA GLY A 59 -3.08 5.54 -5.10
C GLY A 59 -1.69 4.91 -5.26
N ALA A 60 -1.28 4.64 -6.51
CA ALA A 60 -0.01 4.00 -6.83
C ALA A 60 1.25 4.80 -6.40
N ASN A 61 1.07 6.07 -6.02
CA ASN A 61 2.14 6.95 -5.54
C ASN A 61 2.35 6.89 -4.02
N ALA A 62 1.71 5.95 -3.32
CA ALA A 62 1.87 5.73 -1.88
C ALA A 62 3.10 4.86 -1.54
N LEU A 63 4.14 4.90 -2.37
CA LEU A 63 5.48 4.61 -1.90
C LEU A 63 5.72 5.61 -0.76
N ASP A 64 5.87 5.12 0.46
CA ASP A 64 6.19 5.99 1.59
C ASP A 64 7.58 6.58 1.34
N ILE A 65 7.59 7.75 0.72
CA ILE A 65 8.80 8.45 0.29
C ILE A 65 9.72 8.66 1.50
N GLU A 66 9.17 8.85 2.70
CA GLU A 66 9.98 8.97 3.91
C GLU A 66 10.64 7.64 4.27
N SER A 67 9.89 6.53 4.31
CA SER A 67 10.49 5.19 4.51
C SER A 67 11.53 4.85 3.45
N ILE A 68 11.33 5.24 2.20
CA ILE A 68 12.29 5.01 1.12
C ILE A 68 13.53 5.87 1.29
N LYS A 69 13.37 7.16 1.62
CA LYS A 69 14.51 8.04 1.92
C LYS A 69 15.33 7.51 3.08
N GLU A 70 14.67 7.02 4.13
CA GLU A 70 15.34 6.46 5.30
C GLU A 70 16.11 5.18 4.95
N ALA A 71 15.48 4.26 4.23
CA ALA A 71 16.14 3.05 3.74
C ALA A 71 17.35 3.36 2.84
N VAL A 72 17.23 4.33 1.93
CA VAL A 72 18.33 4.77 1.05
C VAL A 72 19.46 5.42 1.85
N LYS A 73 19.14 6.25 2.85
CA LYS A 73 20.16 6.87 3.72
C LYS A 73 20.97 5.82 4.48
N ILE A 74 20.30 4.81 5.04
CA ILE A 74 20.96 3.72 5.77
C ILE A 74 21.89 2.95 4.83
N ALA A 75 21.40 2.53 3.67
CA ALA A 75 22.20 1.80 2.69
C ALA A 75 23.42 2.59 2.20
N PHE A 76 23.29 3.89 1.95
CA PHE A 76 24.42 4.73 1.55
C PHE A 76 25.44 4.93 2.69
N LYS A 77 24.97 5.04 3.94
CA LYS A 77 25.86 5.22 5.09
C LYS A 77 26.78 4.02 5.27
N GLU A 78 26.24 2.81 5.20
CA GLU A 78 27.02 1.57 5.32
C GLU A 78 28.11 1.47 4.24
N ILE A 79 27.77 1.79 2.99
CA ILE A 79 28.73 1.79 1.88
C ILE A 79 29.84 2.84 2.08
N ILE A 80 29.50 4.04 2.56
CA ILE A 80 30.48 5.10 2.80
C ILE A 80 31.42 4.70 3.95
N GLU A 81 30.90 4.11 5.01
CA GLU A 81 31.71 3.63 6.15
C GLU A 81 32.70 2.55 5.69
N GLU A 82 32.25 1.57 4.90
CA GLU A 82 33.12 0.51 4.36
C GLU A 82 34.22 1.08 3.44
N LEU A 83 33.89 2.05 2.58
CA LEU A 83 34.86 2.72 1.72
C LEU A 83 35.87 3.56 2.53
N ALA A 84 35.41 4.23 3.57
CA ALA A 84 36.26 5.05 4.43
C ALA A 84 37.26 4.20 5.23
N GLU A 85 36.83 3.07 5.80
CA GLU A 85 37.71 2.14 6.51
C GLU A 85 38.79 1.58 5.60
N LYS A 86 38.42 1.11 4.40
CA LYS A 86 39.38 0.60 3.40
C LYS A 86 40.41 1.63 2.98
N GLU A 87 40.00 2.90 2.85
CA GLU A 87 40.90 3.99 2.50
C GLU A 87 41.85 4.35 3.66
N ILE A 88 41.37 4.31 4.90
CA ILE A 88 42.19 4.51 6.10
C ILE A 88 43.23 3.39 6.25
N GLU A 89 42.83 2.13 6.10
CA GLU A 89 43.75 0.98 6.14
C GLU A 89 44.84 1.10 5.06
N ARG A 90 44.47 1.49 3.84
CA ARG A 90 45.45 1.74 2.77
C ARG A 90 46.46 2.82 3.13
N LYS A 91 46.02 3.91 3.77
CA LYS A 91 46.90 5.01 4.19
C LYS A 91 47.78 4.65 5.37
N LEU A 92 47.32 3.80 6.29
CA LEU A 92 48.10 3.33 7.43
C LEU A 92 49.14 2.26 7.04
N ALA A 93 48.92 1.56 5.92
CA ALA A 93 49.83 0.55 5.38
C ALA A 93 50.94 1.13 4.45
N GLN A 94 50.95 2.44 4.20
CA GLN A 94 51.98 3.19 3.47
C GLN A 94 52.94 3.90 4.42
#